data_AF-A0A9E3BV98-F1
#
_entry.id   AF-A0A9E3BV98-F1
#
_cell.length_a   1.000
_cell.length_b   1.000
_cell.length_c   1.000
_cell.angle_alpha   90.00
_cell.angle_beta   90.00
_cell.angle_gamma   90.00
#
_symmetry.space_group_name_H-M   'P 1'
#
loop_
_entity.id
_entity.type
_entity.pdbx_description
1 polymer ?
#
loop_
_entity_poly.entity_id
_entity_poly.type
_entity_poly.pdbx_seq_one_letter_code
_entity_poly.pdbx_strand_id
1 'polypeptide(L)'
;MEVWLVAGVAVVVAVVAYVLLTRRSGQVIDAPRQAPAPQTIAAPTTPTGDEDLSAGDMLTQDGIDKDDPLVYFADWLEGEASTETNGASEKPGPTRRIADAARAVMPVILTQGRGVVDLPGLVVDATGGRDFRREIDIAQLERAVADSGLYDVHELTDWRKDPPRVKALAVWLSDQVIEDMPDDAEMVDDDTVRIVEAARLAVSDIDRTGRADIALTAIGTDDKARPFDVRRSVEAGALQTIVAEFEESEKHTTRTRTRGP
;
A
#
# COMPACT_ATOMS: atom_id res chain seq x y z
N MET A 1 -56.16 -12.99 5.22
CA MET A 1 -55.67 -14.26 5.80
C MET A 1 -54.21 -14.52 5.38
N GLU A 2 -53.39 -13.47 5.27
CA GLU A 2 -52.06 -13.53 4.62
C GLU A 2 -50.90 -13.15 5.54
N VAL A 3 -51.17 -12.58 6.73
CA VAL A 3 -50.13 -12.13 7.67
C VAL A 3 -49.49 -13.29 8.45
N TRP A 4 -50.17 -14.43 8.56
CA TRP A 4 -49.66 -15.60 9.30
C TRP A 4 -48.64 -16.44 8.51
N LEU A 5 -48.63 -16.36 7.18
CA LEU A 5 -47.68 -17.10 6.34
C LEU A 5 -46.29 -16.45 6.31
N VAL A 6 -46.22 -15.11 6.40
CA VAL A 6 -44.93 -14.38 6.39
C VAL A 6 -44.17 -14.57 7.71
N ALA A 7 -44.86 -14.63 8.84
CA ALA A 7 -44.24 -14.88 10.14
C ALA A 7 -43.67 -16.30 10.28
N GLY A 8 -44.33 -17.30 9.68
CA GLY A 8 -43.86 -18.70 9.71
C GLY A 8 -42.56 -18.92 8.94
N VAL A 9 -42.39 -18.26 7.80
CA VAL A 9 -41.19 -18.41 6.96
C VAL A 9 -39.95 -17.78 7.62
N ALA A 10 -40.10 -16.65 8.29
CA ALA A 10 -38.99 -15.98 8.98
C ALA A 10 -38.40 -16.82 10.13
N VAL A 11 -39.25 -17.54 10.88
CA VAL A 11 -38.81 -18.41 11.98
C VAL A 11 -38.06 -19.63 11.45
N VAL A 12 -38.51 -20.23 10.34
CA VAL A 12 -37.82 -21.38 9.74
C VAL A 12 -36.44 -20.99 9.22
N VAL A 13 -36.30 -19.82 8.58
CA VAL A 13 -34.99 -19.32 8.11
C VAL A 13 -34.04 -19.06 9.27
N ALA A 14 -34.52 -18.47 10.37
CA ALA A 14 -33.71 -18.22 11.56
C ALA A 14 -33.24 -19.51 12.24
N VAL A 15 -34.11 -20.53 12.34
CA VAL A 15 -33.75 -21.83 12.92
C VAL A 15 -32.75 -22.58 12.03
N VAL A 16 -32.89 -22.52 10.71
CA VAL A 16 -31.93 -23.13 9.77
C VAL A 16 -30.57 -22.43 9.84
N ALA A 17 -30.54 -21.09 9.90
CA ALA A 17 -29.30 -20.34 10.07
C ALA A 17 -28.62 -20.67 11.42
N TYR A 18 -29.38 -20.78 12.50
CA TYR A 18 -28.86 -21.16 13.81
C TYR A 18 -28.30 -22.60 13.83
N VAL A 19 -28.99 -23.56 13.21
CA VAL A 19 -28.51 -24.96 13.09
C VAL A 19 -27.25 -25.04 12.22
N LEU A 20 -27.14 -24.26 11.15
CA LEU A 20 -25.94 -24.22 10.31
C LEU A 20 -24.75 -23.54 11.02
N LEU A 21 -25.01 -22.52 11.84
CA LEU A 21 -23.99 -21.86 12.65
C LEU A 21 -23.52 -22.74 13.82
N THR A 22 -24.43 -23.48 14.46
CA THR A 22 -24.08 -24.38 15.59
C THR A 22 -23.52 -25.73 15.15
N ARG A 23 -23.80 -26.20 13.91
CA ARG A 23 -23.13 -27.39 13.36
C ARG A 23 -21.66 -27.16 12.99
N ARG A 24 -21.19 -25.91 12.90
CA ARG A 24 -19.77 -25.59 12.65
C ARG A 24 -18.93 -25.51 13.93
N SER A 25 -19.52 -25.54 15.12
CA SER A 25 -18.81 -25.37 16.40
C SER A 25 -18.81 -26.62 17.29
N GLY A 26 -19.04 -27.80 16.71
CA GLY A 26 -19.02 -29.08 17.43
C GLY A 26 -17.88 -30.00 17.03
N GLN A 27 -16.67 -29.79 17.56
CA GLN A 27 -15.73 -30.89 17.80
C GLN A 27 -14.79 -30.57 18.97
N VAL A 28 -15.10 -31.17 20.12
CA VAL A 28 -14.23 -31.28 21.29
C VAL A 28 -13.49 -32.63 21.17
N ILE A 29 -12.17 -32.54 20.95
CA ILE A 29 -11.04 -33.33 21.50
C ILE A 29 -11.31 -34.79 21.92
N ASP A 30 -10.64 -35.75 21.27
CA ASP A 30 -9.62 -36.61 21.92
C ASP A 30 -8.89 -37.59 20.96
N ALA A 31 -7.55 -37.49 20.93
CA ALA A 31 -6.57 -38.59 20.88
C ALA A 31 -5.14 -38.01 20.75
N PRO A 32 -4.13 -38.52 21.47
CA PRO A 32 -2.79 -37.93 21.50
C PRO A 32 -2.05 -38.28 20.21
N ARG A 33 -1.92 -37.31 19.29
CA ARG A 33 -0.88 -37.36 18.27
C ARG A 33 0.41 -36.83 18.87
N GLN A 34 1.28 -37.78 19.19
CA GLN A 34 2.70 -37.59 19.39
C GLN A 34 3.23 -36.62 18.31
N ALA A 35 3.63 -35.42 18.73
CA ALA A 35 4.23 -34.45 17.84
C ALA A 35 5.49 -35.08 17.20
N PRO A 36 5.69 -34.98 15.88
CA PRO A 36 7.01 -35.26 15.32
C PRO A 36 8.01 -34.35 16.04
N ALA A 37 9.14 -34.91 16.45
CA ALA A 37 10.20 -34.17 17.12
C ALA A 37 10.49 -32.87 16.35
N PRO A 38 10.71 -31.74 17.05
CA PRO A 38 11.11 -30.51 16.39
C PRO A 38 12.33 -30.81 15.52
N GLN A 39 12.19 -30.63 14.20
CA GLN A 39 13.34 -30.57 13.34
C GLN A 39 14.08 -29.30 13.74
N THR A 40 15.15 -29.45 14.52
CA THR A 40 16.12 -28.38 14.72
C THR A 40 16.71 -28.07 13.36
N ILE A 41 16.16 -27.07 12.69
CA ILE A 41 16.87 -26.39 11.61
C ILE A 41 18.08 -25.77 12.30
N ALA A 42 19.27 -26.23 11.92
CA ALA A 42 20.50 -25.62 12.38
C ALA A 42 20.40 -24.11 12.09
N ALA A 43 20.68 -23.30 13.11
CA ALA A 43 20.75 -21.86 12.95
C ALA A 43 21.65 -21.56 11.73
N PRO A 44 21.19 -20.76 10.75
CA PRO A 44 22.10 -20.28 9.73
C PRO A 44 23.27 -19.60 10.45
N THR A 45 24.48 -19.98 10.06
CA THR A 45 25.71 -19.32 10.49
C THR A 45 25.55 -17.82 10.27
N THR A 46 25.63 -17.07 11.36
CA THR A 46 25.65 -15.61 11.37
C THR A 46 26.64 -15.12 10.32
N PRO A 47 26.21 -14.43 9.25
CA PRO A 47 27.16 -13.71 8.44
C PRO A 47 27.78 -12.63 9.34
N THR A 48 29.08 -12.73 9.53
CA THR A 48 29.93 -11.68 10.12
C THR A 48 29.85 -10.45 9.23
N GLY A 49 29.08 -9.48 9.70
CA GLY A 49 28.89 -8.15 9.15
C GLY A 49 27.84 -7.47 10.01
N ASP A 50 28.24 -6.96 11.18
CA ASP A 50 27.41 -6.06 11.99
C ASP A 50 27.32 -4.70 11.27
N GLU A 51 26.74 -4.70 10.08
CA GLU A 51 26.18 -3.50 9.49
C GLU A 51 24.74 -3.40 10.02
N ASP A 52 24.37 -2.22 10.49
CA ASP A 52 23.01 -1.89 10.91
C ASP A 52 22.15 -1.82 9.64
N LEU A 53 21.78 -2.99 9.15
CA LEU A 53 21.00 -3.15 7.92
C LEU A 53 19.55 -2.84 8.24
N SER A 54 18.91 -2.02 7.41
CA SER A 54 17.46 -1.83 7.49
C SER A 54 16.70 -3.08 7.01
N ALA A 55 15.39 -3.10 7.25
CA ALA A 55 14.52 -4.16 6.78
C ALA A 55 14.50 -4.24 5.24
N GLY A 56 14.57 -3.09 4.56
CA GLY A 56 14.77 -2.99 3.11
C GLY A 56 16.13 -3.51 2.66
N ASP A 57 17.21 -3.20 3.38
CA ASP A 57 18.54 -3.73 3.07
C ASP A 57 18.58 -5.26 3.16
N MET A 58 17.87 -5.85 4.13
CA MET A 58 17.75 -7.30 4.24
C MET A 58 17.05 -7.93 3.03
N LEU A 59 16.04 -7.26 2.48
CA LEU A 59 15.37 -7.71 1.26
C LEU A 59 16.29 -7.56 0.04
N THR A 60 17.06 -6.48 -0.03
CA THR A 60 18.05 -6.27 -1.10
C THR A 60 19.14 -7.34 -1.08
N GLN A 61 19.61 -7.73 0.11
CA GLN A 61 20.55 -8.85 0.27
C GLN A 61 19.94 -10.21 -0.15
N ASP A 62 18.64 -10.39 0.01
CA ASP A 62 17.91 -11.56 -0.49
C ASP A 62 17.74 -11.55 -2.03
N GLY A 63 18.20 -10.50 -2.72
CA GLY A 63 18.14 -10.37 -4.18
C GLY A 63 16.87 -9.68 -4.69
N ILE A 64 16.10 -9.01 -3.83
CA ILE A 64 15.07 -8.07 -4.26
C ILE A 64 15.75 -6.82 -4.82
N ASP A 65 15.18 -6.24 -5.88
CA ASP A 65 15.71 -4.99 -6.42
C ASP A 65 15.60 -3.89 -5.35
N LYS A 66 16.65 -3.09 -5.18
CA LYS A 66 16.67 -2.00 -4.21
C LYS A 66 15.61 -0.95 -4.50
N ASP A 67 15.16 -0.88 -5.77
CA ASP A 67 14.13 0.05 -6.25
C ASP A 67 12.72 -0.58 -6.21
N ASP A 68 12.59 -1.81 -5.66
CA ASP A 68 11.31 -2.51 -5.52
C ASP A 68 10.44 -1.87 -4.41
N PRO A 69 9.13 -1.66 -4.64
CA PRO A 69 8.24 -1.08 -3.62
C PRO A 69 8.22 -1.86 -2.30
N LEU A 70 8.52 -3.16 -2.33
CA LEU A 70 8.61 -3.99 -1.15
C LEU A 70 9.75 -3.57 -0.22
N VAL A 71 10.86 -3.08 -0.76
CA VAL A 71 12.03 -2.60 0.02
C VAL A 71 11.62 -1.38 0.84
N TYR A 72 11.03 -0.37 0.20
CA TYR A 72 10.57 0.85 0.87
C TYR A 72 9.48 0.59 1.90
N PHE A 73 8.53 -0.30 1.56
CA PHE A 73 7.49 -0.67 2.51
C PHE A 73 8.07 -1.36 3.75
N ALA A 74 9.13 -2.16 3.61
CA ALA A 74 9.81 -2.76 4.74
C ALA A 74 10.52 -1.73 5.63
N ASP A 75 11.21 -0.75 5.02
CA ASP A 75 11.87 0.35 5.75
C ASP A 75 10.87 1.23 6.50
N TRP A 76 9.76 1.59 5.85
CA TRP A 76 8.67 2.33 6.48
C TRP A 76 8.08 1.54 7.67
N LEU A 77 7.84 0.23 7.49
CA LEU A 77 7.32 -0.63 8.55
C LEU A 77 8.29 -0.73 9.72
N GLU A 78 9.59 -0.69 9.46
CA GLU A 78 10.63 -0.64 10.49
C GLU A 78 10.61 0.69 11.25
N GLY A 79 10.46 1.82 10.57
CA GLY A 79 10.29 3.13 11.21
C GLY A 79 9.06 3.19 12.12
N GLU A 80 7.93 2.63 11.66
CA GLU A 80 6.70 2.52 12.45
C GLU A 80 6.88 1.60 13.67
N ALA A 81 7.50 0.43 13.48
CA ALA A 81 7.79 -0.48 14.58
C ALA A 81 8.79 0.13 15.58
N SER A 82 9.80 0.86 15.11
CA SER A 82 10.76 1.58 15.94
C SER A 82 10.05 2.62 16.80
N THR A 83 9.16 3.42 16.20
CA THR A 83 8.41 4.46 16.90
C THR A 83 7.50 3.85 17.98
N GLU A 84 6.74 2.81 17.65
CA GLU A 84 5.84 2.15 18.61
C GLU A 84 6.60 1.38 19.71
N THR A 85 7.80 0.88 19.39
CA THR A 85 8.64 0.12 20.33
C THR A 85 9.82 0.93 20.90
N ASN A 86 9.77 2.27 20.86
CA ASN A 86 10.79 3.18 21.40
C ASN A 86 12.24 2.85 20.95
N GLY A 87 12.49 2.71 19.66
CA GLY A 87 13.85 2.61 19.09
C GLY A 87 14.51 1.24 19.17
N ALA A 88 13.79 0.19 19.55
CA ALA A 88 14.41 -1.10 19.85
C ALA A 88 14.44 -2.11 18.68
N SER A 89 14.05 -1.66 17.47
CA SER A 89 14.12 -2.45 16.24
C SER A 89 15.50 -2.47 15.58
N GLU A 90 16.48 -1.66 16.03
CA GLU A 90 17.86 -1.54 15.51
C GLU A 90 18.75 -2.79 15.75
N LYS A 91 18.16 -3.99 15.82
CA LYS A 91 18.91 -5.24 15.95
C LYS A 91 18.56 -6.16 14.78
N PRO A 92 19.52 -6.93 14.25
CA PRO A 92 19.29 -7.78 13.07
C PRO A 92 18.12 -8.77 13.18
N GLY A 93 17.78 -9.23 14.39
CA GLY A 93 16.66 -10.14 14.63
C GLY A 93 15.28 -9.50 14.41
N PRO A 94 14.94 -8.42 15.14
CA PRO A 94 13.76 -7.60 14.88
C PRO A 94 13.63 -7.14 13.43
N THR A 95 14.68 -6.57 12.84
CA THR A 95 14.71 -6.10 11.43
C THR A 95 14.32 -7.20 10.45
N ARG A 96 14.90 -8.40 10.56
CA ARG A 96 14.56 -9.50 9.66
C ARG A 96 13.09 -9.90 9.72
N ARG A 97 12.51 -9.91 10.93
CA ARG A 97 11.09 -10.23 11.11
C ARG A 97 10.17 -9.18 10.49
N ILE A 98 10.58 -7.92 10.49
CA ILE A 98 9.87 -6.82 9.83
C ILE A 98 9.94 -7.00 8.32
N ALA A 99 11.11 -7.28 7.75
CA ALA A 99 11.28 -7.57 6.32
C ALA A 99 10.41 -8.76 5.86
N ASP A 100 10.41 -9.86 6.61
CA ASP A 100 9.58 -11.04 6.31
C ASP A 100 8.07 -10.73 6.45
N ALA A 101 7.69 -9.89 7.41
CA ALA A 101 6.30 -9.44 7.56
C ALA A 101 5.85 -8.55 6.40
N ALA A 102 6.70 -7.60 5.95
CA ALA A 102 6.45 -6.77 4.79
C ALA A 102 6.19 -7.62 3.54
N ARG A 103 7.08 -8.61 3.30
CA ARG A 103 6.98 -9.58 2.19
C ARG A 103 5.69 -10.39 2.24
N ALA A 104 5.22 -10.76 3.43
CA ALA A 104 3.99 -11.52 3.61
C ALA A 104 2.73 -10.66 3.46
N VAL A 105 2.73 -9.43 3.97
CA VAL A 105 1.52 -8.59 4.08
C VAL A 105 1.25 -7.77 2.82
N MET A 106 2.29 -7.32 2.10
CA MET A 106 2.12 -6.44 0.93
C MET A 106 1.26 -7.07 -0.17
N PRO A 107 1.43 -8.36 -0.57
CA PRO A 107 0.54 -8.98 -1.55
C PRO A 107 -0.92 -9.08 -1.06
N VAL A 108 -1.13 -9.22 0.26
CA VAL A 108 -2.46 -9.25 0.87
C VAL A 108 -3.11 -7.88 0.75
N ILE A 109 -2.39 -6.80 1.09
CA ILE A 109 -2.88 -5.43 0.96
C ILE A 109 -3.22 -5.12 -0.50
N LEU A 110 -2.34 -5.47 -1.45
CA LEU A 110 -2.58 -5.25 -2.88
C LEU A 110 -3.81 -6.00 -3.42
N THR A 111 -4.14 -7.15 -2.83
CA THR A 111 -5.28 -7.97 -3.27
C THR A 111 -6.58 -7.63 -2.55
N GLN A 112 -6.51 -7.30 -1.26
CA GLN A 112 -7.67 -7.16 -0.37
C GLN A 112 -7.94 -5.71 0.07
N GLY A 113 -7.06 -4.78 -0.28
CA GLY A 113 -7.10 -3.38 0.13
C GLY A 113 -6.63 -3.14 1.57
N ARG A 114 -6.32 -4.19 2.34
CA ARG A 114 -5.86 -4.11 3.72
C ARG A 114 -5.11 -5.37 4.16
N GLY A 115 -4.27 -5.24 5.17
CA GLY A 115 -3.53 -6.32 5.79
C GLY A 115 -3.21 -6.02 7.25
N VAL A 116 -2.80 -7.06 7.99
CA VAL A 116 -2.39 -6.90 9.40
C VAL A 116 -0.99 -7.46 9.54
N VAL A 117 -0.09 -6.65 10.10
CA VAL A 117 1.20 -7.09 10.61
C VAL A 117 1.02 -7.38 12.09
N ASP A 118 1.36 -8.60 12.51
CA ASP A 118 1.30 -9.03 13.91
C ASP A 118 2.64 -9.69 14.27
N LEU A 119 3.46 -8.98 15.03
CA LEU A 119 4.80 -9.35 15.44
C LEU A 119 4.89 -9.40 16.97
N PRO A 120 4.40 -10.49 17.60
CA PRO A 120 4.51 -10.68 19.03
C PRO A 120 5.98 -10.85 19.45
N GLY A 121 6.36 -10.22 20.55
CA GLY A 121 7.72 -10.17 21.07
C GLY A 121 8.72 -9.68 20.03
N LEU A 122 8.36 -8.69 19.23
CA LEU A 122 9.25 -8.09 18.23
C LEU A 122 10.56 -7.65 18.90
N VAL A 123 10.43 -7.00 20.06
CA VAL A 123 11.55 -6.62 20.92
C VAL A 123 11.46 -7.41 22.21
N VAL A 124 12.59 -7.93 22.69
CA VAL A 124 12.69 -8.55 24.01
C VAL A 124 13.83 -7.90 24.77
N ASP A 125 13.51 -7.22 25.88
CA ASP A 125 14.48 -6.59 26.77
C ASP A 125 14.25 -7.02 28.24
N ALA A 126 15.03 -6.45 29.16
CA ALA A 126 14.96 -6.77 30.59
C ALA A 126 13.60 -6.44 31.25
N THR A 127 12.76 -5.63 30.59
CA THR A 127 11.43 -5.24 31.08
C THR A 127 10.31 -6.14 30.53
N GLY A 128 10.59 -6.95 29.50
CA GLY A 128 9.64 -7.87 28.90
C GLY A 128 9.69 -7.87 27.37
N GLY A 129 8.80 -8.67 26.77
CA GLY A 129 8.55 -8.62 25.34
C GLY A 129 7.65 -7.44 24.98
N ARG A 130 7.97 -6.73 23.89
CA ARG A 130 7.12 -5.72 23.27
C ARG A 130 6.66 -6.23 21.91
N ASP A 131 5.35 -6.23 21.74
CA ASP A 131 4.68 -6.65 20.52
C ASP A 131 4.53 -5.45 19.60
N PHE A 132 4.50 -5.70 18.28
CA PHE A 132 4.11 -4.72 17.28
C PHE A 132 2.95 -5.29 16.49
N ARG A 133 1.84 -4.55 16.42
CA ARG A 133 0.68 -4.97 15.65
C ARG A 133 0.00 -3.78 15.01
N ARG A 134 -0.14 -3.83 13.68
CA ARG A 134 -0.72 -2.74 12.91
C ARG A 134 -1.60 -3.26 11.78
N GLU A 135 -2.77 -2.67 11.63
CA GLU A 135 -3.58 -2.79 10.41
C GLU A 135 -3.11 -1.72 9.42
N ILE A 136 -2.86 -2.14 8.19
CA ILE A 136 -2.33 -1.31 7.11
C ILE A 136 -3.32 -1.39 5.97
N ASP A 137 -3.87 -0.25 5.56
CA ASP A 137 -4.67 -0.16 4.35
C ASP A 137 -3.82 0.14 3.10
N ILE A 138 -4.44 0.03 1.92
CA ILE A 138 -3.74 0.28 0.66
C ILE A 138 -3.22 1.72 0.54
N ALA A 139 -3.92 2.71 1.10
CA ALA A 139 -3.51 4.10 1.04
C ALA A 139 -2.28 4.37 1.93
N GLN A 140 -2.14 3.66 3.06
CA GLN A 140 -0.95 3.69 3.89
C GLN A 140 0.23 2.99 3.21
N LEU A 141 0.01 1.84 2.58
CA LEU A 141 1.04 1.17 1.79
C LEU A 141 1.54 2.06 0.64
N GLU A 142 0.64 2.69 -0.08
CA GLU A 142 1.00 3.55 -1.21
C GLU A 142 1.77 4.80 -0.76
N ARG A 143 1.43 5.38 0.40
CA ARG A 143 2.21 6.46 1.01
C ARG A 143 3.58 5.99 1.46
N ALA A 144 3.68 4.83 2.10
CA ALA A 144 4.96 4.24 2.49
C ALA A 144 5.91 4.02 1.30
N VAL A 145 5.36 3.66 0.14
CA VAL A 145 6.13 3.53 -1.11
C VAL A 145 6.49 4.90 -1.69
N ALA A 146 5.56 5.87 -1.69
CA ALA A 146 5.79 7.20 -2.22
C ALA A 146 6.81 8.00 -1.39
N ASP A 147 6.73 7.95 -0.05
CA ASP A 147 7.58 8.69 0.92
C ASP A 147 9.07 8.33 0.81
N SER A 148 9.40 7.27 0.07
CA SER A 148 10.78 6.96 -0.29
C SER A 148 11.41 7.92 -1.30
N GLY A 149 10.61 8.81 -1.90
CA GLY A 149 11.03 9.80 -2.91
C GLY A 149 11.39 9.19 -4.27
N LEU A 150 11.11 7.89 -4.48
CA LEU A 150 11.47 7.14 -5.69
C LEU A 150 10.26 6.71 -6.53
N TYR A 151 9.05 7.11 -6.15
CA TYR A 151 7.85 6.90 -6.96
C TYR A 151 7.23 8.24 -7.30
N ASP A 152 7.46 8.71 -8.52
CA ASP A 152 6.66 9.79 -9.08
C ASP A 152 5.24 9.30 -9.45
N VAL A 153 4.40 10.23 -9.92
CA VAL A 153 3.00 9.91 -10.33
C VAL A 153 2.97 8.83 -11.42
N HIS A 154 3.96 8.79 -12.30
CA HIS A 154 4.05 7.82 -13.38
C HIS A 154 4.41 6.43 -12.86
N GLU A 155 5.41 6.33 -12.00
CA GLU A 155 5.87 5.08 -11.40
C GLU A 155 4.80 4.48 -10.48
N LEU A 156 4.11 5.32 -9.70
CA LEU A 156 3.01 4.88 -8.84
C LEU A 156 1.84 4.30 -9.65
N THR A 157 1.46 4.94 -10.75
CA THR A 157 0.39 4.44 -11.62
C THR A 157 0.77 3.15 -12.35
N ASP A 158 2.04 3.00 -12.74
CA ASP A 158 2.54 1.74 -13.30
C ASP A 158 2.56 0.61 -12.29
N TRP A 159 3.02 0.87 -11.07
CA TRP A 159 3.03 -0.12 -9.99
C TRP A 159 1.60 -0.57 -9.64
N ARG A 160 0.65 0.36 -9.57
CA ARG A 160 -0.78 0.09 -9.39
C ARG A 160 -1.45 -0.60 -10.58
N LYS A 161 -0.77 -0.65 -11.74
CA LYS A 161 -1.30 -1.15 -13.02
C LYS A 161 -2.57 -0.41 -13.43
N ASP A 162 -2.57 0.90 -13.25
CA ASP A 162 -3.70 1.74 -13.58
C ASP A 162 -4.01 1.72 -15.07
N PRO A 163 -5.29 1.85 -15.47
CA PRO A 163 -5.65 1.97 -16.88
C PRO A 163 -4.95 3.17 -17.52
N PRO A 164 -4.60 3.11 -18.83
CA PRO A 164 -3.90 4.21 -19.51
C PRO A 164 -4.56 5.58 -19.37
N ARG A 165 -5.90 5.63 -19.29
CA ARG A 165 -6.66 6.87 -19.08
C ARG A 165 -6.42 7.50 -17.71
N VAL A 166 -6.30 6.67 -16.67
CA VAL A 166 -5.99 7.11 -15.31
C VAL A 166 -4.55 7.59 -15.26
N LYS A 167 -3.61 6.79 -15.80
CA LYS A 167 -2.19 7.16 -15.88
C LYS A 167 -1.98 8.51 -16.57
N ALA A 168 -2.55 8.68 -17.77
CA ALA A 168 -2.44 9.93 -18.52
C ALA A 168 -3.02 11.13 -17.75
N LEU A 169 -4.20 10.96 -17.13
CA LEU A 169 -4.82 12.05 -16.37
C LEU A 169 -4.03 12.39 -15.10
N ALA A 170 -3.47 11.39 -14.41
CA ALA A 170 -2.66 11.61 -13.22
C ALA A 170 -1.38 12.37 -13.55
N VAL A 171 -0.66 11.96 -14.60
CA VAL A 171 0.55 12.66 -15.07
C VAL A 171 0.22 14.09 -15.48
N TRP A 172 -0.85 14.29 -16.26
CA TRP A 172 -1.31 15.63 -16.62
C TRP A 172 -1.67 16.48 -15.38
N LEU A 173 -2.37 15.91 -14.39
CA LEU A 173 -2.67 16.61 -13.14
C LEU A 173 -1.40 16.98 -12.36
N SER A 174 -0.39 16.12 -12.37
CA SER A 174 0.92 16.42 -11.78
C SER A 174 1.57 17.63 -12.44
N ASP A 175 1.57 17.68 -13.77
CA ASP A 175 2.09 18.85 -14.51
C ASP A 175 1.31 20.12 -14.15
N GLN A 176 -0.03 20.02 -14.05
CA GLN A 176 -0.87 21.14 -13.64
C GLN A 176 -0.60 21.61 -12.21
N VAL A 177 -0.28 20.69 -11.30
CA VAL A 177 0.11 21.02 -9.93
C VAL A 177 1.45 21.75 -9.93
N ILE A 178 2.44 21.28 -10.70
CA ILE A 178 3.75 21.90 -10.82
C ILE A 178 3.64 23.29 -11.46
N GLU A 179 2.80 23.48 -12.48
CA GLU A 179 2.55 24.77 -13.12
C GLU A 179 1.91 25.80 -12.19
N ASP A 180 1.00 25.37 -11.31
CA ASP A 180 0.32 26.23 -10.34
C ASP A 180 1.12 26.42 -9.04
N MET A 181 2.24 25.69 -8.88
CA MET A 181 3.03 25.66 -7.67
C MET A 181 3.73 27.00 -7.43
N PRO A 182 3.64 27.58 -6.22
CA PRO A 182 4.47 28.72 -5.83
C PRO A 182 5.97 28.39 -5.95
N ASP A 183 6.79 29.37 -6.31
CA ASP A 183 8.26 29.19 -6.48
C ASP A 183 8.97 28.65 -5.22
N ASP A 184 8.37 28.81 -4.04
CA ASP A 184 8.88 28.37 -2.74
C ASP A 184 8.25 27.08 -2.23
N ALA A 185 7.32 26.48 -2.99
CA ALA A 185 6.66 25.23 -2.64
C ALA A 185 7.33 24.04 -3.34
N GLU A 186 7.26 22.88 -2.67
CA GLU A 186 7.68 21.58 -3.19
C GLU A 186 6.51 20.60 -3.09
N MET A 187 6.39 19.70 -4.06
CA MET A 187 5.44 18.60 -3.98
C MET A 187 5.94 17.60 -2.95
N VAL A 188 5.09 17.23 -1.99
CA VAL A 188 5.40 16.18 -1.02
C VAL A 188 4.86 14.84 -1.51
N ASP A 189 5.39 13.74 -1.01
CA ASP A 189 5.06 12.39 -1.51
C ASP A 189 3.57 12.02 -1.29
N ASP A 190 2.96 12.54 -0.24
CA ASP A 190 1.52 12.44 0.00
C ASP A 190 0.69 13.05 -1.16
N ASP A 191 1.21 14.09 -1.84
CA ASP A 191 0.52 14.71 -2.96
C ASP A 191 0.51 13.79 -4.19
N THR A 192 1.55 12.99 -4.41
CA THR A 192 1.62 11.99 -5.49
C THR A 192 0.46 10.99 -5.38
N VAL A 193 0.21 10.44 -4.20
CA VAL A 193 -0.92 9.51 -3.96
C VAL A 193 -2.26 10.21 -4.20
N ARG A 194 -2.40 11.44 -3.72
CA ARG A 194 -3.64 12.23 -3.85
C ARG A 194 -3.96 12.58 -5.30
N ILE A 195 -2.95 12.91 -6.10
CA ILE A 195 -3.09 13.18 -7.54
C ILE A 195 -3.61 11.93 -8.27
N VAL A 196 -3.04 10.76 -8.00
CA VAL A 196 -3.47 9.50 -8.64
C VAL A 196 -4.90 9.13 -8.24
N GLU A 197 -5.26 9.25 -6.97
CA GLU A 197 -6.62 8.99 -6.51
C GLU A 197 -7.64 9.98 -7.12
N ALA A 198 -7.28 11.26 -7.19
CA ALA A 198 -8.12 12.26 -7.86
C ALA A 198 -8.32 11.93 -9.35
N ALA A 199 -7.28 11.45 -10.04
CA ALA A 199 -7.38 11.03 -11.44
C ALA A 199 -8.33 9.83 -11.61
N ARG A 200 -8.23 8.81 -10.74
CA ARG A 200 -9.12 7.63 -10.75
C ARG A 200 -10.59 8.04 -10.60
N LEU A 201 -10.88 8.86 -9.60
CA LEU A 201 -12.23 9.36 -9.33
C LEU A 201 -12.74 10.20 -10.52
N ALA A 202 -11.89 11.07 -11.06
CA ALA A 202 -12.23 11.91 -12.20
C ALA A 202 -12.54 11.10 -13.46
N VAL A 203 -11.76 10.07 -13.78
CA VAL A 203 -12.06 9.18 -14.93
C VAL A 203 -13.39 8.48 -14.73
N SER A 204 -13.67 7.98 -13.53
CA SER A 204 -14.96 7.36 -13.21
C SER A 204 -16.14 8.34 -13.37
N ASP A 205 -15.97 9.59 -12.94
CA ASP A 205 -17.00 10.62 -13.07
C ASP A 205 -17.21 11.08 -14.52
N ILE A 206 -16.13 11.19 -15.30
CA ILE A 206 -16.18 11.46 -16.74
C ILE A 206 -16.90 10.33 -17.46
N ASP A 207 -16.64 9.07 -17.12
CA ASP A 207 -17.33 7.94 -17.73
C ASP A 207 -18.83 7.93 -17.41
N ARG A 208 -19.20 8.38 -16.22
CA ARG A 208 -20.60 8.44 -15.76
C ARG A 208 -21.36 9.65 -16.32
N THR A 209 -20.71 10.80 -16.45
CA THR A 209 -21.40 12.09 -16.69
C THR A 209 -20.87 12.89 -17.87
N GLY A 210 -19.76 12.48 -18.47
CA GLY A 210 -19.05 13.21 -19.52
C GLY A 210 -18.10 14.30 -19.01
N ARG A 211 -18.01 14.53 -17.70
CA ARG A 211 -17.18 15.57 -17.07
C ARG A 211 -16.78 15.19 -15.64
N ALA A 212 -15.66 15.71 -15.16
CA ALA A 212 -15.32 15.74 -13.73
C ALA A 212 -14.78 17.11 -13.33
N ASP A 213 -15.13 17.54 -12.11
CA ASP A 213 -14.50 18.65 -11.43
C ASP A 213 -13.55 18.09 -10.37
N ILE A 214 -12.28 18.43 -10.48
CA ILE A 214 -11.18 17.91 -9.68
C ILE A 214 -10.71 19.02 -8.74
N ALA A 215 -10.68 18.74 -7.46
CA ALA A 215 -10.19 19.65 -6.44
C ALA A 215 -9.14 18.96 -5.57
N LEU A 216 -7.90 19.40 -5.71
CA LEU A 216 -6.77 19.02 -4.89
C LEU A 216 -6.57 20.15 -3.88
N THR A 217 -6.87 19.92 -2.61
CA THR A 217 -6.84 20.96 -1.57
C THR A 217 -5.63 20.81 -0.68
N ALA A 218 -4.95 21.89 -0.29
CA ALA A 218 -3.76 21.81 0.56
C ALA A 218 -2.67 20.86 0.02
N ILE A 219 -2.19 21.16 -1.19
CA ILE A 219 -0.99 20.61 -1.83
C ILE A 219 0.23 21.41 -1.37
N GLY A 220 1.40 20.76 -1.29
CA GLY A 220 2.67 21.40 -0.95
C GLY A 220 2.77 21.75 0.55
N THR A 221 2.73 20.72 1.39
CA THR A 221 2.81 20.86 2.86
C THR A 221 4.21 20.60 3.41
N ASP A 222 5.24 21.16 2.78
CA ASP A 222 6.54 21.25 3.46
C ASP A 222 6.50 22.39 4.51
N ASP A 223 7.41 22.37 5.49
CA ASP A 223 7.45 23.38 6.57
C ASP A 223 7.73 24.82 6.09
N LYS A 224 8.05 25.02 4.81
CA LYS A 224 8.51 26.29 4.24
C LYS A 224 7.41 27.00 3.46
N ALA A 225 6.49 26.26 2.83
CA ALA A 225 5.44 26.81 2.00
C ALA A 225 4.05 26.73 2.65
N ARG A 226 3.16 27.64 2.24
CA ARG A 226 1.75 27.53 2.60
C ARG A 226 1.06 26.53 1.66
N PRO A 227 0.22 25.63 2.19
CA PRO A 227 -0.58 24.76 1.34
C PRO A 227 -1.42 25.56 0.35
N PHE A 228 -1.53 25.06 -0.87
CA PHE A 228 -2.33 25.67 -1.94
C PHE A 228 -3.36 24.70 -2.53
N ASP A 229 -4.35 25.25 -3.24
CA ASP A 229 -5.43 24.47 -3.84
C ASP A 229 -5.31 24.49 -5.37
N VAL A 230 -5.43 23.33 -6.00
CA VAL A 230 -5.51 23.18 -7.45
C VAL A 230 -6.92 22.72 -7.81
N ARG A 231 -7.54 23.40 -8.77
CA ARG A 231 -8.86 23.03 -9.32
C ARG A 231 -8.81 22.91 -10.82
N ARG A 232 -9.35 21.81 -11.35
CA ARG A 232 -9.45 21.56 -12.80
C ARG A 232 -10.82 20.99 -13.13
N SER A 233 -11.35 21.35 -14.30
CA SER A 233 -12.55 20.73 -14.86
C SER A 233 -12.15 20.05 -16.14
N VAL A 234 -12.43 18.75 -16.25
CA VAL A 234 -12.04 17.93 -17.40
C VAL A 234 -13.30 17.32 -18.01
N GLU A 235 -13.50 17.59 -19.30
CA GLU A 235 -14.57 16.96 -20.09
C GLU A 235 -14.05 15.72 -20.82
N ALA A 236 -14.96 14.83 -21.24
CA ALA A 236 -14.60 13.59 -21.93
C ALA A 236 -13.74 13.82 -23.19
N GLY A 237 -14.01 14.88 -23.95
CA GLY A 237 -13.20 15.24 -25.12
C GLY A 237 -11.78 15.66 -24.74
N ALA A 238 -11.62 16.46 -23.68
CA ALA A 238 -10.31 16.88 -23.20
C ALA A 238 -9.49 15.69 -22.68
N LEU A 239 -10.13 14.74 -21.99
CA LEU A 239 -9.47 13.51 -21.55
C LEU A 239 -8.94 12.68 -22.73
N GLN A 240 -9.66 12.62 -23.86
CA GLN A 240 -9.16 11.93 -25.06
C GLN A 240 -7.89 12.60 -25.60
N THR A 241 -7.84 13.93 -25.61
CA THR A 241 -6.64 14.68 -26.00
C THR A 241 -5.47 14.39 -25.06
N ILE A 242 -5.69 14.47 -23.74
CA ILE A 242 -4.66 14.17 -22.73
C ILE A 242 -4.08 12.77 -22.93
N VAL A 243 -4.95 11.77 -23.17
CA VAL A 243 -4.52 10.39 -23.43
C VAL A 243 -3.71 10.27 -24.71
N ALA A 244 -4.12 10.92 -25.79
CA ALA A 244 -3.41 10.87 -27.06
C ALA A 244 -2.01 11.52 -26.95
N GLU A 245 -1.90 12.65 -26.26
CA GLU A 245 -0.64 13.34 -26.00
C GLU A 245 0.29 12.50 -25.13
N PHE A 246 -0.24 11.89 -24.07
CA PHE A 246 0.50 10.97 -23.21
C PHE A 246 1.03 9.76 -23.99
N GLU A 247 0.21 9.13 -24.84
CA GLU A 247 0.67 8.02 -25.68
C GLU A 247 1.75 8.45 -26.69
N GLU A 248 1.72 9.69 -27.16
CA GLU A 248 2.74 10.23 -28.05
C GLU A 248 4.06 10.50 -27.31
N SER A 249 4.00 11.05 -26.09
CA SER A 249 5.19 11.27 -25.27
C SER A 249 5.86 9.95 -24.89
N GLU A 250 5.09 8.94 -24.49
CA GLU A 250 5.59 7.59 -24.17
C GLU A 250 6.33 6.93 -25.34
N LYS A 251 5.81 7.10 -26.57
CA LYS A 251 6.47 6.62 -27.78
C LYS A 251 7.80 7.31 -28.03
N HIS A 252 7.90 8.61 -27.74
CA HIS A 252 9.14 9.36 -27.89
C HIS A 252 10.17 8.93 -26.85
N THR A 253 9.80 8.82 -25.58
CA THR A 253 10.68 8.37 -24.48
C THR A 253 11.24 6.98 -24.75
N THR A 254 10.41 6.04 -25.21
CA THR A 254 10.83 4.67 -25.55
C THR A 254 11.83 4.64 -26.72
N ARG A 255 11.68 5.54 -27.70
CA ARG A 255 12.54 5.61 -28.89
C ARG A 255 13.91 6.20 -28.59
N THR A 256 14.00 7.08 -27.60
CA THR A 256 15.28 7.61 -27.09
C THR A 256 16.00 6.57 -26.23
N ARG A 257 15.25 5.78 -25.43
CA ARG A 257 15.81 4.71 -24.58
C ARG A 257 16.36 3.53 -25.39
N THR A 258 15.77 3.22 -26.55
CA THR A 258 16.26 2.19 -27.48
C THR A 258 17.34 2.68 -28.45
N ARG A 259 17.69 3.98 -28.41
CA ARG A 259 18.79 4.60 -29.16
C ARG A 259 19.82 5.23 -28.19
N GLY A 260 20.17 4.52 -27.13
CA GLY A 260 21.39 4.74 -26.34
C GLY A 260 22.46 3.71 -26.70
N PRO A 261 23.75 4.06 -26.59
CA PRO A 261 24.89 3.66 -27.46
C PRO A 261 25.22 2.16 -27.56
#